data_AF-A0A238BL47-F1
#
_entry.id   AF-A0A238BL47-F1
#
_cell.length_a   1.000
_cell.length_b   1.000
_cell.length_c   1.000
_cell.angle_alpha   90.00
_cell.angle_beta   90.00
_cell.angle_gamma   90.00
#
_symmetry.space_group_name_H-M   'P 1'
#
loop_
_entity.id
_entity.type
_entity.pdbx_description
1 polymer ?
#
loop_
_entity_poly.entity_id
_entity_poly.type
_entity_poly.pdbx_seq_one_letter_code
_entity_poly.pdbx_strand_id
1 'polypeptide(L)'
;IALVIYDTINKDFNRRKLHQYAQLAVCICFLILTILVYFQYQGTAILVINLIGTVFIEYTWDACYLCAVESMPTSMRASSLGSCSFIARIGALFSPTIFFLSTMWPPSAYLTVVIVGLINLTTSCLFLVETKNVHLDRVDEENINEHAEQVPMVSRKQ
;
A
#
# COMPACT_ATOMS: atom_id res chain seq x y z
N ILE A 1 -8.92 -10.44 -2.79
CA ILE A 1 -9.68 -11.44 -3.61
C ILE A 1 -10.58 -10.75 -4.66
N ALA A 2 -11.45 -9.80 -4.29
CA ALA A 2 -12.28 -9.07 -5.25
C ALA A 2 -11.45 -8.34 -6.32
N LEU A 3 -10.30 -7.78 -5.93
CA LEU A 3 -9.35 -7.17 -6.87
C LEU A 3 -8.73 -8.18 -7.82
N VAL A 4 -8.42 -9.40 -7.35
CA VAL A 4 -7.89 -10.48 -8.21
C VAL A 4 -8.93 -10.90 -9.23
N ILE A 5 -10.20 -11.01 -8.84
CA ILE A 5 -11.31 -11.35 -9.75
C ILE A 5 -11.50 -10.23 -10.79
N TYR A 6 -11.48 -8.98 -10.37
CA TYR A 6 -11.62 -7.82 -11.26
C TYR A 6 -10.44 -7.67 -12.22
N ASP A 7 -9.21 -7.92 -11.75
CA ASP A 7 -7.98 -7.95 -12.56
C ASP A 7 -8.00 -9.11 -13.57
N THR A 8 -8.58 -10.26 -13.21
CA THR A 8 -8.75 -11.41 -14.13
C THR A 8 -9.74 -11.12 -15.26
N ILE A 9 -10.70 -10.21 -15.06
CA ILE A 9 -11.73 -9.85 -16.05
C ILE A 9 -11.23 -8.80 -17.06
N ASN A 10 -10.32 -7.90 -16.66
CA ASN A 10 -9.81 -6.82 -17.52
C ASN A 10 -8.30 -6.91 -17.76
N LYS A 11 -7.88 -7.46 -18.90
CA LYS A 11 -6.46 -7.60 -19.30
C LYS A 11 -5.70 -6.27 -19.53
N ASP A 12 -6.41 -5.15 -19.70
CA ASP A 12 -5.82 -3.81 -19.88
C ASP A 12 -5.63 -3.03 -18.56
N PHE A 13 -5.85 -3.66 -17.41
CA PHE A 13 -5.83 -2.96 -16.12
C PHE A 13 -4.40 -2.61 -15.66
N ASN A 14 -4.07 -1.32 -15.69
CA ASN A 14 -2.82 -0.82 -15.15
C ASN A 14 -2.95 -0.68 -13.62
N ARG A 15 -2.44 -1.67 -12.88
CA ARG A 15 -2.56 -1.80 -11.40
C ARG A 15 -2.13 -0.56 -10.62
N ARG A 16 -1.18 0.21 -11.18
CA ARG A 16 -0.78 1.53 -10.68
C ARG A 16 -1.93 2.52 -10.64
N LYS A 17 -2.70 2.61 -11.73
CA LYS A 17 -3.85 3.52 -11.83
C LYS A 17 -4.96 3.09 -10.86
N LEU A 18 -5.19 1.79 -10.69
CA LEU A 18 -6.15 1.30 -9.68
C LEU A 18 -5.82 1.82 -8.28
N HIS A 19 -4.58 1.61 -7.84
CA HIS A 19 -4.14 2.01 -6.51
C HIS A 19 -4.18 3.54 -6.34
N GLN A 20 -3.75 4.30 -7.35
CA GLN A 20 -3.81 5.76 -7.34
C GLN A 20 -5.24 6.30 -7.30
N TYR A 21 -6.17 5.72 -8.08
CA TYR A 21 -7.58 6.14 -8.08
C TYR A 21 -8.27 5.79 -6.76
N ALA A 22 -8.03 4.60 -6.21
CA ALA A 22 -8.57 4.20 -4.92
C ALA A 22 -8.04 5.10 -3.79
N GLN A 23 -6.74 5.37 -3.76
CA GLN A 23 -6.13 6.26 -2.78
C GLN A 23 -6.62 7.70 -2.89
N LEU A 24 -6.83 8.19 -4.11
CA LEU A 24 -7.40 9.51 -4.35
C LEU A 24 -8.86 9.58 -3.88
N ALA A 25 -9.66 8.53 -4.12
CA ALA A 25 -11.03 8.43 -3.62
C ALA A 25 -11.10 8.44 -2.09
N VAL A 26 -10.17 7.76 -1.41
CA VAL A 26 -10.00 7.82 0.06
C VAL A 26 -9.74 9.27 0.49
N CYS A 27 -8.74 9.93 -0.10
CA CYS A 27 -8.42 11.32 0.25
C CYS A 27 -9.63 12.26 0.08
N ILE A 28 -10.41 12.11 -0.99
CA ILE A 28 -11.63 12.91 -1.21
C ILE A 28 -12.68 12.61 -0.13
N CYS A 29 -12.95 11.34 0.18
CA CYS A 29 -13.93 10.96 1.20
C CYS A 29 -13.56 11.52 2.59
N PHE A 30 -12.29 11.41 2.98
CA PHE A 30 -11.82 11.92 4.27
C PHE A 30 -11.70 13.45 4.32
N LEU A 31 -11.47 14.12 3.18
CA LEU A 31 -11.59 15.58 3.07
C LEU A 31 -13.03 16.04 3.27
N ILE A 32 -13.98 15.38 2.60
CA ILE A 32 -15.41 15.66 2.77
C ILE A 32 -15.81 15.46 4.23
N LEU A 33 -15.39 14.37 4.89
CA LEU A 33 -15.60 14.15 6.33
C LEU A 33 -15.02 15.28 7.18
N THR A 34 -13.80 15.73 6.88
CA THR A 34 -13.16 16.85 7.59
C THR A 34 -14.00 18.11 7.50
N ILE A 35 -14.57 18.42 6.32
CA ILE A 35 -15.45 19.57 6.11
C ILE A 35 -16.78 19.40 6.89
N LEU A 36 -17.41 18.22 6.82
CA LEU A 36 -18.66 17.97 7.56
C LEU A 36 -18.49 18.12 9.08
N VAL A 37 -17.37 17.63 9.62
CA VAL A 37 -17.03 17.74 11.04
C VAL A 37 -16.72 19.18 11.42
N TYR A 38 -16.08 19.94 10.53
CA TYR A 38 -15.85 21.38 10.72
C TYR A 38 -17.17 22.16 10.84
N PHE A 39 -18.16 21.85 10.00
CA PHE A 39 -19.50 22.43 10.07
C PHE A 39 -20.37 21.89 11.23
N GLN A 40 -19.82 21.08 12.13
CA GLN A 40 -20.52 20.49 13.29
C GLN A 40 -21.77 19.69 12.89
N TYR A 41 -21.80 19.14 11.66
CA TYR A 41 -22.87 18.24 11.26
C TYR A 41 -22.76 16.95 12.07
N GLN A 42 -23.86 16.46 12.67
CA GLN A 42 -23.86 15.25 13.51
C GLN A 42 -24.80 14.16 12.93
N GLY A 43 -25.10 14.23 11.64
CA GLY A 43 -26.00 13.29 10.98
C GLY A 43 -25.34 11.95 10.63
N THR A 44 -26.18 10.97 10.27
CA THR A 44 -25.79 9.64 9.78
C THR A 44 -24.87 9.68 8.55
N ALA A 45 -24.83 10.79 7.82
CA ALA A 45 -23.94 10.97 6.67
C ALA A 45 -22.46 10.80 7.03
N ILE A 46 -22.02 11.24 8.22
CA ILE A 46 -20.63 11.07 8.66
C ILE A 46 -20.28 9.59 8.80
N LEU A 47 -21.17 8.80 9.40
CA LEU A 47 -20.96 7.37 9.59
C LEU A 47 -20.93 6.64 8.24
N VAL A 48 -21.83 6.98 7.32
CA VAL A 48 -21.87 6.38 5.97
C VAL A 48 -20.59 6.70 5.20
N ILE A 49 -20.15 7.96 5.17
CA ILE A 49 -18.94 8.35 4.44
C ILE A 49 -17.69 7.75 5.10
N ASN A 50 -17.65 7.65 6.43
CA ASN A 50 -16.56 6.99 7.15
C ASN A 50 -16.46 5.50 6.81
N LEU A 51 -17.60 4.80 6.75
CA LEU A 51 -17.66 3.40 6.35
C LEU A 51 -17.17 3.21 4.91
N ILE A 52 -17.63 4.06 3.99
CA ILE A 52 -17.21 4.04 2.58
C ILE A 52 -15.69 4.27 2.48
N GLY A 53 -15.16 5.28 3.19
CA GLY A 53 -13.73 5.56 3.24
C GLY A 53 -12.91 4.38 3.77
N THR A 54 -13.38 3.72 4.84
CA THR A 54 -12.73 2.53 5.43
C THR A 54 -12.69 1.37 4.45
N VAL A 55 -13.78 1.12 3.71
CA VAL A 55 -13.83 0.08 2.67
C VAL A 55 -12.81 0.37 1.57
N PHE A 56 -12.69 1.62 1.11
CA PHE A 56 -11.68 1.98 0.11
C PHE A 56 -10.25 1.87 0.63
N ILE A 57 -9.99 2.14 1.92
CA ILE A 57 -8.67 1.91 2.54
C ILE A 57 -8.30 0.43 2.46
N GLU A 58 -9.22 -0.47 2.77
CA GLU A 58 -8.98 -1.92 2.69
C GLU A 58 -8.67 -2.35 1.25
N TYR A 59 -9.39 -1.80 0.27
CA TYR A 59 -9.08 -2.05 -1.15
C TYR A 59 -7.70 -1.54 -1.54
N THR A 60 -7.31 -0.36 -1.09
CA THR A 60 -5.97 0.19 -1.32
C THR A 60 -4.90 -0.72 -0.71
N TRP A 61 -5.15 -1.27 0.48
CA TRP A 61 -4.23 -2.18 1.16
C TRP A 61 -4.05 -3.49 0.38
N ASP A 62 -5.14 -4.14 -0.05
CA ASP A 62 -5.08 -5.37 -0.87
C ASP A 62 -4.33 -5.12 -2.20
N ALA A 63 -4.59 -3.98 -2.86
CA ALA A 63 -3.88 -3.60 -4.07
C ALA A 63 -2.37 -3.36 -3.86
N CYS A 64 -2.00 -2.66 -2.79
CA CYS A 64 -0.59 -2.38 -2.46
C CYS A 64 0.16 -3.66 -2.14
N TYR A 65 -0.46 -4.53 -1.34
CA TYR A 65 0.09 -5.83 -0.98
C TYR A 65 0.36 -6.70 -2.21
N LEU A 66 -0.59 -6.75 -3.14
CA LEU A 66 -0.43 -7.51 -4.39
C LEU A 66 0.72 -6.96 -5.26
N CYS A 67 0.79 -5.64 -5.43
CA CYS A 67 1.88 -4.98 -6.16
C CYS A 67 3.25 -5.27 -5.52
N ALA A 68 3.33 -5.25 -4.18
CA ALA A 68 4.57 -5.54 -3.46
C ALA A 68 5.00 -7.01 -3.64
N VAL A 69 4.05 -7.95 -3.57
CA VAL A 69 4.33 -9.38 -3.76
C VAL A 69 4.85 -9.69 -5.16
N GLU A 70 4.29 -9.06 -6.18
CA GLU A 70 4.69 -9.26 -7.58
C GLU A 70 6.02 -8.60 -7.95
N SER A 71 6.35 -7.49 -7.29
CA SER A 71 7.61 -6.77 -7.54
C SER A 71 8.81 -7.41 -6.83
N MET A 72 8.59 -8.39 -5.95
CA MET A 72 9.64 -8.98 -5.11
C MET A 72 9.94 -10.43 -5.53
N PRO A 73 11.23 -10.82 -5.67
CA PRO A 73 11.60 -12.21 -5.91
C PRO A 73 11.27 -13.10 -4.70
N THR A 74 11.04 -14.39 -4.96
CA THR A 74 10.50 -15.36 -3.99
C THR A 74 11.37 -15.51 -2.75
N SER A 75 12.69 -15.35 -2.87
CA SER A 75 13.67 -15.44 -1.79
C SER A 75 13.53 -14.37 -0.70
N MET A 76 13.04 -13.17 -1.06
CA MET A 76 12.97 -12.02 -0.14
C MET A 76 11.54 -11.57 0.20
N ARG A 77 10.52 -12.10 -0.49
CA ARG A 77 9.11 -11.76 -0.28
C ARG A 77 8.65 -11.88 1.18
N ALA A 78 9.03 -12.95 1.89
CA ALA A 78 8.63 -13.15 3.28
C ALA A 78 9.21 -12.09 4.22
N SER A 79 10.48 -11.70 4.01
CA SER A 79 11.16 -10.68 4.82
C SER A 79 10.54 -9.30 4.61
N SER A 80 10.30 -8.90 3.36
CA SER A 80 9.70 -7.61 3.01
C SER A 80 8.29 -7.44 3.59
N LEU A 81 7.47 -8.50 3.52
CA LEU A 81 6.13 -8.48 4.11
C LEU A 81 6.18 -8.41 5.66
N GLY A 82 7.17 -9.04 6.27
CA GLY A 82 7.44 -8.91 7.71
C GLY A 82 7.77 -7.48 8.12
N SER A 83 8.63 -6.79 7.36
CA SER A 83 8.96 -5.37 7.59
C SER A 83 7.75 -4.45 7.42
N CYS A 84 6.90 -4.71 6.42
CA CYS A 84 5.65 -3.95 6.23
C CYS A 84 4.71 -4.10 7.44
N SER A 85 4.53 -5.32 7.95
CA SER A 85 3.74 -5.58 9.15
C SER A 85 4.30 -4.86 10.38
N PHE A 86 5.62 -4.84 10.55
CA PHE A 86 6.25 -4.10 11.65
C PHE A 86 5.97 -2.60 11.59
N ILE A 87 6.07 -1.98 10.39
CA ILE A 87 5.69 -0.58 10.18
C ILE A 87 4.20 -0.35 10.50
N ALA A 88 3.32 -1.25 10.09
CA ALA A 88 1.89 -1.14 10.38
C ALA A 88 1.60 -1.18 11.89
N ARG A 89 2.34 -2.00 12.64
CA ARG A 89 2.24 -2.05 14.11
C ARG A 89 2.73 -0.77 14.77
N ILE A 90 3.80 -0.16 14.25
CA ILE A 90 4.24 1.17 14.71
C ILE A 90 3.13 2.20 14.47
N GLY A 91 2.51 2.19 13.29
CA GLY A 91 1.36 3.06 13.00
C GLY A 91 0.20 2.88 14.00
N ALA A 92 -0.11 1.64 14.35
CA ALA A 92 -1.15 1.34 15.35
C ALA A 92 -0.80 1.88 16.76
N LEU A 93 0.49 1.90 17.14
CA LEU A 93 0.93 2.51 18.40
C LEU A 93 0.71 4.03 18.43
N PHE A 94 0.72 4.70 17.28
CA PHE A 94 0.41 6.14 17.18
C PHE A 94 -1.10 6.45 17.18
N SER A 95 -1.98 5.46 17.00
CA SER A 95 -3.44 5.64 17.01
C SER A 95 -3.97 6.39 18.25
N PRO A 96 -3.60 6.06 19.50
CA PRO A 96 -4.06 6.81 20.68
C PRO A 96 -3.60 8.26 20.70
N THR A 97 -2.42 8.58 20.14
CA THR A 97 -1.91 9.95 20.04
C THR A 97 -2.79 10.80 19.12
N ILE A 98 -3.24 10.24 18.00
CA ILE A 98 -4.17 10.91 17.07
C ILE A 98 -5.53 11.11 17.75
N PHE A 99 -6.01 10.12 18.52
CA PHE A 99 -7.25 10.25 19.28
C PHE A 99 -7.16 11.36 20.33
N PHE A 100 -6.03 11.48 21.05
CA PHE A 100 -5.80 12.58 21.99
C PHE A 100 -5.75 13.95 21.28
N LEU A 101 -5.28 14.01 20.04
CA LEU A 101 -5.31 15.27 19.28
C LEU A 101 -6.75 15.65 18.87
N SER A 102 -7.60 14.65 18.61
CA SER A 102 -9.00 14.85 18.24
C SER A 102 -9.87 15.46 19.35
N THR A 103 -9.48 15.29 20.63
CA THR A 103 -10.21 15.89 21.75
C THR A 103 -9.95 17.40 21.87
N MET A 104 -8.78 17.88 21.43
CA MET A 104 -8.48 19.31 21.37
C MET A 104 -9.05 19.94 20.09
N TRP A 105 -8.96 19.26 18.95
CA TRP A 105 -9.51 19.72 17.69
C TRP A 105 -10.18 18.56 16.92
N PRO A 106 -11.52 18.48 16.89
CA PRO A 106 -12.26 17.38 16.27
C PRO A 106 -11.89 17.04 14.81
N PRO A 107 -11.64 18.02 13.90
CA PRO A 107 -11.29 17.69 12.52
C PRO A 107 -9.86 17.18 12.35
N SER A 108 -8.99 17.29 13.37
CA SER A 108 -7.57 16.96 13.26
C SER A 108 -7.30 15.50 12.90
N ALA A 109 -8.08 14.57 13.45
CA ALA A 109 -7.89 13.14 13.19
C ALA A 109 -8.11 12.77 11.72
N TYR A 110 -9.18 13.30 11.10
CA TYR A 110 -9.47 13.08 9.69
C TYR A 110 -8.43 13.77 8.79
N LEU A 111 -7.98 14.95 9.19
CA LEU A 111 -6.95 15.70 8.47
C LEU A 111 -5.61 14.96 8.48
N THR A 112 -5.22 14.32 9.60
CA THR A 112 -4.03 13.46 9.66
C THR A 112 -4.13 12.30 8.66
N VAL A 113 -5.29 11.65 8.54
CA VAL A 113 -5.52 10.58 7.56
C VAL A 113 -5.37 11.10 6.12
N VAL A 114 -5.89 12.29 5.81
CA VAL A 114 -5.71 12.93 4.50
C VAL A 114 -4.24 13.23 4.21
N ILE A 115 -3.50 13.81 5.17
CA ILE A 115 -2.07 14.13 4.98
C ILE A 115 -1.27 12.85 4.73
N VAL A 116 -1.45 11.82 5.56
CA VAL A 116 -0.79 10.52 5.38
C VAL A 116 -1.21 9.90 4.05
N GLY A 117 -2.49 10.03 3.67
CA GLY A 117 -3.01 9.56 2.39
C GLY A 117 -2.37 10.24 1.19
N LEU A 118 -2.16 11.56 1.24
CA LEU A 118 -1.50 12.36 0.21
C LEU A 118 0.01 12.05 0.11
N ILE A 119 0.67 11.83 1.25
CA ILE A 119 2.08 11.38 1.25
C ILE A 119 2.16 10.02 0.56
N ASN A 120 1.30 9.07 0.91
CA ASN A 120 1.25 7.76 0.25
C ASN A 120 0.97 7.88 -1.25
N LEU A 121 0.05 8.77 -1.65
CA LEU A 121 -0.24 9.03 -3.06
C LEU A 121 0.97 9.62 -3.80
N THR A 122 1.66 10.58 -3.18
CA THR A 122 2.84 11.23 -3.75
C THR A 122 4.00 10.24 -3.88
N THR A 123 4.25 9.45 -2.84
CA THR A 123 5.24 8.36 -2.87
C THR A 123 4.88 7.32 -3.92
N SER A 124 3.61 6.95 -4.06
CA SER A 124 3.16 6.02 -5.12
C SER A 124 3.30 6.61 -6.52
N CYS A 125 3.17 7.94 -6.67
CA CYS A 125 3.42 8.60 -7.95
C CYS A 125 4.90 8.69 -8.28
N LEU A 126 5.78 8.94 -7.31
CA LEU A 126 7.22 9.12 -7.52
C LEU A 126 8.01 7.80 -7.56
N PHE A 127 7.67 6.86 -6.69
CA PHE A 127 8.46 5.64 -6.45
C PHE A 127 7.98 4.45 -7.27
N LEU A 128 6.71 4.44 -7.69
CA LEU A 128 6.18 3.40 -8.55
C LEU A 128 6.59 3.67 -10.00
N VAL A 129 7.88 3.53 -10.33
CA VAL A 129 8.32 3.47 -11.73
C VAL A 129 7.61 2.30 -12.40
N GLU A 130 7.14 2.55 -13.62
CA GLU A 130 6.23 1.69 -14.38
C GLU A 130 6.90 0.34 -14.69
N THR A 131 6.59 -0.71 -13.91
CA THR A 131 7.09 -2.09 -14.11
C THR A 131 6.31 -2.84 -15.19
N LYS A 132 5.68 -2.15 -16.14
CA LYS A 132 5.12 -2.83 -17.32
C LYS A 132 6.31 -3.18 -18.24
N ASN A 133 6.68 -4.47 -18.26
CA ASN A 133 7.72 -5.14 -19.08
C ASN A 133 9.06 -5.51 -18.42
N VAL A 134 9.22 -5.42 -17.10
CA VAL A 134 10.44 -5.98 -16.45
C VAL A 134 10.16 -7.41 -15.99
N HIS A 135 10.62 -8.37 -16.78
CA HIS A 135 10.68 -9.78 -16.40
C HIS A 135 11.71 -9.97 -15.27
N LEU A 136 11.24 -10.20 -14.04
CA LEU A 136 12.12 -10.44 -12.89
C LEU A 136 12.91 -11.76 -12.96
N ASP A 137 12.51 -12.72 -13.80
CA ASP A 137 13.19 -14.03 -13.91
C ASP A 137 14.65 -13.93 -14.40
N ARG A 138 15.07 -12.82 -15.03
CA ARG A 138 16.46 -12.67 -15.50
C ARG A 138 17.45 -12.28 -14.40
N VAL A 139 17.00 -11.72 -13.28
CA VAL A 139 17.92 -11.22 -12.23
C VAL A 139 18.41 -12.36 -11.32
N ASP A 140 17.58 -13.37 -11.12
CA ASP A 140 17.96 -14.57 -10.38
C ASP A 140 18.92 -15.46 -11.19
N GLU A 141 18.78 -15.54 -12.52
CA GLU A 141 19.68 -16.31 -13.38
C GLU A 141 21.10 -15.72 -13.47
N GLU A 142 21.24 -14.39 -13.51
CA GLU A 142 22.56 -13.74 -13.53
C GLU A 142 23.31 -13.93 -12.20
N ASN A 143 22.61 -13.87 -11.05
CA ASN A 143 23.23 -14.10 -9.74
C ASN A 143 23.58 -15.58 -9.48
N ILE A 144 22.81 -16.53 -10.02
CA ILE A 144 23.12 -17.96 -9.90
C ILE A 144 24.36 -18.31 -10.75
N ASN A 145 24.52 -17.73 -11.94
CA ASN A 145 25.68 -17.99 -12.79
C ASN A 145 26.97 -17.38 -12.23
N GLU A 146 26.93 -16.17 -11.65
CA GLU A 146 28.11 -15.58 -10.99
C GLU A 146 28.50 -16.33 -9.71
N HIS A 147 27.53 -16.86 -8.93
CA HIS A 147 27.85 -17.70 -7.77
C HIS A 147 28.28 -19.12 -8.16
N ALA A 148 27.81 -19.68 -9.27
CA ALA A 148 28.29 -20.97 -9.76
C ALA A 148 29.71 -20.90 -10.34
N GLU A 149 30.11 -19.76 -10.91
CA GLU A 149 31.45 -19.55 -11.46
C GLU A 149 32.50 -19.22 -10.36
N GLN A 150 32.08 -18.64 -9.23
CA GLN A 150 32.98 -18.30 -8.11
C GLN A 150 33.22 -19.41 -7.08
N VAL A 151 32.46 -20.51 -7.09
CA VAL A 151 32.75 -21.67 -6.24
C VAL A 151 33.61 -22.65 -7.05
N PRO A 152 34.95 -22.69 -6.87
CA PRO A 152 35.75 -23.71 -7.51
C PRO A 152 35.24 -25.07 -7.05
N MET A 153 34.82 -25.89 -8.01
CA MET A 153 34.56 -27.32 -7.82
C MET A 153 35.75 -27.94 -7.09
N VAL A 154 35.60 -28.16 -5.78
CA VAL A 154 36.54 -28.95 -4.99
C VAL A 154 36.49 -30.35 -5.55
N SER A 155 37.45 -30.65 -6.42
CA SER A 155 37.73 -31.96 -6.94
C SER A 155 37.90 -32.91 -5.76
N ARG A 156 36.91 -33.79 -5.55
CA ARG A 156 37.05 -34.98 -4.71
C ARG A 156 38.10 -35.87 -5.39
N LYS A 157 39.37 -35.73 -5.00
CA LYS A 157 40.37 -36.76 -5.25
C LYS A 157 40.06 -37.94 -4.33
N GLN A 158 39.74 -39.07 -4.97
CA GLN A 158 39.81 -40.41 -4.39
C GLN A 158 41.26 -40.74 -4.00
#